data_AF-A0A167HPI2-F1
#
_entry.id   AF-A0A167HPI2-F1
#
_cell.length_a   1.000
_cell.length_b   1.000
_cell.length_c   1.000
_cell.angle_alpha   90.00
_cell.angle_beta   90.00
_cell.angle_gamma   90.00
#
_symmetry.space_group_name_H-M   'P 1'
#
loop_
_entity.id
_entity.type
_entity.pdbx_description
1 polymer ?
#
loop_
_entity_poly.entity_id
_entity_poly.type
_entity_poly.pdbx_seq_one_letter_code
_entity_poly.pdbx_strand_id
1 'polypeptide(L)'
;MGIREENEFWSKTFEGEDFSSEKLSSKEFENCTFFGCNFFETIFSRCKFVDCEFSKCNLSLAKMEYSKFSDVVFRDSKALGIDWSKVAWPRPIFSAPIQFYDCLVSDSSFYGLSLPDLLMESCVARGVDFRTGDFSNANFQHTDFGRSLFADTNLQGADFSNATDFDIDIFSNDLKKAKFDRFEAIRLLGCLEIELV
;
A
#
# COMPACT_ATOMS: atom_id res chain seq x y z
N MET A 1 1.25 11.04 28.53
CA MET A 1 0.30 9.91 28.47
C MET A 1 0.60 9.19 27.17
N GLY A 2 1.11 7.96 27.25
CA GLY A 2 1.71 7.26 26.11
C GLY A 2 0.78 6.19 25.53
N ILE A 3 1.09 5.73 24.31
CA ILE A 3 0.35 4.65 23.63
C ILE A 3 0.21 3.38 24.51
N ARG A 4 1.16 3.18 25.43
CA ARG A 4 1.22 2.01 26.33
C ARG A 4 0.13 2.03 27.43
N GLU A 5 -0.37 3.19 27.82
CA GLU A 5 -1.25 3.36 28.99
C GLU A 5 -2.73 3.48 28.64
N GLU A 6 -3.04 4.11 27.49
CA GLU A 6 -4.40 4.34 27.02
C GLU A 6 -4.74 3.43 25.84
N ASN A 7 -6.03 3.20 25.59
CA ASN A 7 -6.47 2.42 24.43
C ASN A 7 -7.11 3.27 23.32
N GLU A 8 -7.48 4.52 23.60
CA GLU A 8 -8.18 5.39 22.65
C GLU A 8 -7.45 6.73 22.55
N PHE A 9 -7.23 7.17 21.32
CA PHE A 9 -6.50 8.40 21.02
C PHE A 9 -7.22 9.17 19.93
N TRP A 10 -7.44 10.47 20.17
CA TRP A 10 -8.22 11.35 19.32
C TRP A 10 -7.43 12.62 19.05
N SER A 11 -7.19 12.95 17.78
CA SER A 11 -6.49 14.19 17.39
C SER A 11 -5.12 14.38 18.07
N LYS A 12 -4.42 13.28 18.34
CA LYS A 12 -3.10 13.29 19.00
C LYS A 12 -1.98 13.14 17.97
N THR A 13 -0.86 13.82 18.23
CA THR A 13 0.39 13.64 17.48
C THR A 13 1.39 12.86 18.34
N PHE A 14 2.02 11.85 17.75
CA PHE A 14 3.11 11.08 18.33
C PHE A 14 4.37 11.35 17.50
N GLU A 15 5.44 11.81 18.14
CA GLU A 15 6.67 12.23 17.45
C GLU A 15 7.88 11.45 17.94
N GLY A 16 8.62 10.82 17.02
CA GLY A 16 9.90 10.18 17.32
C GLY A 16 9.83 9.00 18.29
N GLU A 17 8.64 8.46 18.53
CA GLU A 17 8.44 7.35 19.45
C GLU A 17 8.95 6.02 18.85
N ASP A 18 9.55 5.18 19.70
CA ASP A 18 10.00 3.84 19.32
C ASP A 18 9.08 2.77 19.92
N PHE A 19 8.49 1.97 19.03
CA PHE A 19 7.64 0.83 19.30
C PHE A 19 8.14 -0.44 18.59
N SER A 20 9.40 -0.44 18.14
CA SER A 20 9.97 -1.57 17.41
C SER A 20 9.86 -2.88 18.19
N SER A 21 9.44 -3.93 17.48
CA SER A 21 9.17 -5.27 18.02
C SER A 21 8.13 -5.33 19.15
N GLU A 22 7.42 -4.24 19.45
CA GLU A 22 6.35 -4.25 20.45
C GLU A 22 5.06 -4.85 19.89
N LYS A 23 4.17 -5.24 20.80
CA LYS A 23 2.81 -5.63 20.47
C LYS A 23 1.83 -4.58 20.98
N LEU A 24 1.22 -3.84 20.06
CA LEU A 24 0.13 -2.91 20.34
C LEU A 24 -1.20 -3.64 20.11
N SER A 25 -2.00 -3.78 21.16
CA SER A 25 -3.25 -4.55 21.11
C SER A 25 -4.46 -3.66 21.43
N SER A 26 -5.51 -3.79 20.62
CA SER A 26 -6.80 -3.13 20.83
C SER A 26 -6.69 -1.62 21.05
N LYS A 27 -5.80 -0.96 20.31
CA LYS A 27 -5.64 0.50 20.31
C LYS A 27 -6.51 1.12 19.21
N GLU A 28 -7.23 2.18 19.52
CA GLU A 28 -8.01 2.97 18.58
C GLU A 28 -7.39 4.36 18.43
N PHE A 29 -7.09 4.72 17.18
CA PHE A 29 -6.56 6.01 16.80
C PHE A 29 -7.50 6.65 15.80
N GLU A 30 -7.98 7.85 16.13
CA GLU A 30 -8.83 8.65 15.27
C GLU A 30 -8.24 10.04 15.09
N ASN A 31 -8.13 10.49 13.83
CA ASN A 31 -7.53 11.77 13.47
C ASN A 31 -6.11 11.96 14.04
N CYS A 32 -5.34 10.89 14.18
CA CYS A 32 -4.01 10.93 14.81
C CYS A 32 -2.89 11.03 13.78
N THR A 33 -1.76 11.63 14.18
CA THR A 33 -0.57 11.75 13.36
C THR A 33 0.61 11.06 14.05
N PHE A 34 1.34 10.24 13.31
CA PHE A 34 2.59 9.62 13.73
C PHE A 34 3.70 10.22 12.87
N PHE A 35 4.65 10.91 13.49
CA PHE A 35 5.74 11.59 12.79
C PHE A 35 7.08 11.07 13.25
N GLY A 36 7.86 10.46 12.34
CA GLY A 36 9.20 9.97 12.66
C GLY A 36 9.22 8.77 13.63
N CYS A 37 8.09 8.08 13.82
CA CYS A 37 8.00 6.94 14.73
C CYS A 37 8.58 5.66 14.13
N ASN A 38 9.13 4.80 14.99
CA ASN A 38 9.66 3.49 14.62
C ASN A 38 8.69 2.38 15.05
N PHE A 39 8.15 1.68 14.05
CA PHE A 39 7.25 0.53 14.17
C PHE A 39 7.84 -0.74 13.52
N PHE A 40 9.18 -0.81 13.41
CA PHE A 40 9.86 -1.96 12.82
C PHE A 40 9.46 -3.25 13.54
N GLU A 41 8.94 -4.24 12.81
CA GLU A 41 8.44 -5.51 13.36
C GLU A 41 7.35 -5.39 14.45
N THR A 42 6.72 -4.21 14.60
CA THR A 42 5.62 -4.04 15.55
C THR A 42 4.41 -4.89 15.15
N ILE A 43 3.76 -5.49 16.13
CA ILE A 43 2.51 -6.23 15.94
C ILE A 43 1.34 -5.34 16.36
N PHE A 44 0.56 -4.88 15.37
CA PHE A 44 -0.72 -4.23 15.58
C PHE A 44 -1.83 -5.27 15.58
N SER A 45 -2.23 -5.71 16.76
CA SER A 45 -3.26 -6.72 16.95
C SER A 45 -4.61 -6.08 17.27
N ARG A 46 -5.60 -6.21 16.38
CA ARG A 46 -6.95 -5.67 16.55
C ARG A 46 -6.97 -4.15 16.82
N CYS A 47 -6.01 -3.42 16.25
CA CYS A 47 -6.00 -1.96 16.34
C CYS A 47 -6.93 -1.35 15.27
N LYS A 48 -7.34 -0.11 15.48
CA LYS A 48 -8.18 0.65 14.56
C LYS A 48 -7.50 1.98 14.27
N PHE A 49 -7.35 2.30 12.99
CA PHE A 49 -6.84 3.58 12.52
C PHE A 49 -7.90 4.20 11.61
N VAL A 50 -8.37 5.40 11.97
CA VAL A 50 -9.35 6.18 11.21
C VAL A 50 -8.80 7.58 11.03
N ASP A 51 -8.78 8.08 9.78
CA ASP A 51 -8.30 9.42 9.44
C ASP A 51 -6.89 9.70 10.00
N CYS A 52 -6.01 8.70 9.95
CA CYS A 52 -4.67 8.79 10.53
C CYS A 52 -3.59 9.02 9.48
N GLU A 53 -2.50 9.68 9.87
CA GLU A 53 -1.33 9.86 9.01
C GLU A 53 -0.07 9.28 9.66
N PHE A 54 0.70 8.51 8.89
CA PHE A 54 2.05 8.06 9.21
C PHE A 54 3.04 8.79 8.29
N SER A 55 3.79 9.74 8.86
CA SER A 55 4.75 10.56 8.13
C SER A 55 6.17 10.26 8.62
N LYS A 56 7.09 9.98 7.68
CA LYS A 56 8.50 9.66 7.98
C LYS A 56 8.68 8.50 8.96
N CYS A 57 7.73 7.57 8.99
CA CYS A 57 7.72 6.45 9.90
C CYS A 57 8.42 5.22 9.30
N ASN A 58 8.91 4.33 10.17
CA ASN A 58 9.40 3.03 9.77
C ASN A 58 8.44 1.92 10.23
N LEU A 59 7.61 1.41 9.34
CA LEU A 59 6.69 0.28 9.58
C LEU A 59 7.17 -1.03 8.94
N SER A 60 8.44 -1.11 8.52
CA SER A 60 8.97 -2.31 7.87
C SER A 60 8.75 -3.57 8.74
N LEU A 61 8.26 -4.63 8.11
CA LEU A 61 7.94 -5.93 8.73
C LEU A 61 6.85 -5.88 9.81
N ALA A 62 6.12 -4.77 9.95
CA ALA A 62 4.99 -4.67 10.86
C ALA A 62 3.88 -5.66 10.49
N LYS A 63 3.22 -6.21 11.51
CA LYS A 63 2.11 -7.17 11.35
C LYS A 63 0.79 -6.51 11.71
N MET A 64 -0.14 -6.48 10.75
CA MET A 64 -1.45 -5.83 10.90
C MET A 64 -2.56 -6.83 11.27
N GLU A 65 -2.33 -7.64 12.31
CA GLU A 65 -3.20 -8.77 12.69
C GLU A 65 -4.63 -8.32 13.06
N TYR A 66 -5.60 -8.57 12.18
CA TYR A 66 -7.01 -8.22 12.38
C TYR A 66 -7.24 -6.73 12.68
N SER A 67 -6.30 -5.87 12.29
CA SER A 67 -6.41 -4.43 12.46
C SER A 67 -7.25 -3.83 11.33
N LYS A 68 -7.86 -2.67 11.59
CA LYS A 68 -8.74 -1.96 10.65
C LYS A 68 -8.12 -0.62 10.26
N PHE A 69 -8.20 -0.30 8.98
CA PHE A 69 -7.71 0.94 8.40
C PHE A 69 -8.84 1.59 7.60
N SER A 70 -9.14 2.86 7.89
CA SER A 70 -10.04 3.70 7.11
C SER A 70 -9.36 5.05 6.94
N ASP A 71 -9.19 5.46 5.68
CA ASP A 71 -8.63 6.77 5.32
C ASP A 71 -7.26 7.02 5.99
N VAL A 72 -6.35 6.05 5.86
CA VAL A 72 -5.01 6.12 6.45
C VAL A 72 -3.95 6.45 5.41
N VAL A 73 -3.25 7.57 5.63
CA VAL A 73 -2.22 8.07 4.74
C VAL A 73 -0.83 7.71 5.25
N PHE A 74 0.02 7.21 4.36
CA PHE A 74 1.45 7.03 4.57
C PHE A 74 2.21 8.03 3.69
N ARG A 75 3.10 8.83 4.28
CA ARG A 75 3.96 9.81 3.58
C ARG A 75 5.42 9.60 3.96
N ASP A 76 6.32 9.62 2.98
CA ASP A 76 7.77 9.54 3.20
C ASP A 76 8.19 8.36 4.10
N SER A 77 7.42 7.26 4.10
CA SER A 77 7.51 6.21 5.10
C SER A 77 7.99 4.88 4.52
N LYS A 78 8.52 4.02 5.38
CA LYS A 78 8.89 2.65 5.02
C LYS A 78 7.78 1.70 5.46
N ALA A 79 7.24 0.94 4.53
CA ALA A 79 6.20 -0.07 4.75
C ALA A 79 6.59 -1.38 4.04
N LEU A 80 7.86 -1.79 4.22
CA LEU A 80 8.44 -2.94 3.53
C LEU A 80 7.94 -4.27 4.11
N GLY A 81 7.65 -5.24 3.24
CA GLY A 81 7.37 -6.61 3.67
C GLY A 81 6.06 -6.78 4.47
N ILE A 82 5.11 -5.86 4.33
CA ILE A 82 3.83 -5.94 5.05
C ILE A 82 2.84 -6.78 4.24
N ASP A 83 2.18 -7.71 4.90
CA ASP A 83 1.09 -8.51 4.34
C ASP A 83 -0.26 -7.81 4.58
N TRP A 84 -0.67 -6.97 3.64
CA TRP A 84 -1.92 -6.20 3.69
C TRP A 84 -3.16 -7.09 3.50
N SER A 85 -2.99 -8.33 3.01
CA SER A 85 -4.10 -9.30 2.89
C SER A 85 -4.67 -9.72 4.26
N LYS A 86 -3.90 -9.53 5.34
CA LYS A 86 -4.28 -9.85 6.73
C LYS A 86 -5.03 -8.74 7.46
N VAL A 87 -5.16 -7.57 6.83
CA VAL A 87 -5.93 -6.44 7.36
C VAL A 87 -7.43 -6.75 7.29
N ALA A 88 -8.17 -6.34 8.32
CA ALA A 88 -9.62 -6.41 8.33
C ALA A 88 -10.21 -5.21 7.57
N TRP A 89 -10.25 -5.31 6.23
CA TRP A 89 -10.79 -4.25 5.36
C TRP A 89 -12.29 -4.01 5.59
N PRO A 90 -12.75 -2.74 5.57
CA PRO A 90 -14.17 -2.44 5.64
C PRO A 90 -14.89 -3.05 4.43
N ARG A 91 -16.17 -3.42 4.60
CA ARG A 91 -17.03 -3.88 3.50
C ARG A 91 -18.41 -3.25 3.64
N PRO A 92 -18.93 -2.55 2.62
CA PRO A 92 -18.28 -2.22 1.33
C PRO A 92 -17.14 -1.19 1.46
N ILE A 93 -16.27 -1.12 0.45
CA ILE A 93 -15.20 -0.14 0.31
C ILE A 93 -15.70 0.93 -0.66
N PHE A 94 -15.76 2.18 -0.23
CA PHE A 94 -16.27 3.31 -1.04
C PHE A 94 -15.18 4.31 -1.46
N SER A 95 -14.01 4.26 -0.82
CA SER A 95 -12.83 5.12 -1.06
C SER A 95 -11.57 4.28 -0.92
N ALA A 96 -10.42 4.83 -1.31
CA ALA A 96 -9.12 4.24 -1.03
C ALA A 96 -8.88 4.23 0.50
N PRO A 97 -8.94 3.08 1.21
CA PRO A 97 -8.85 3.06 2.67
C PRO A 97 -7.41 3.29 3.18
N ILE A 98 -6.43 3.15 2.29
CA ILE A 98 -5.02 3.42 2.51
C ILE A 98 -4.43 4.16 1.30
N GLN A 99 -3.51 5.08 1.56
CA GLN A 99 -2.81 5.84 0.53
C GLN A 99 -1.32 5.90 0.83
N PHE A 100 -0.46 5.73 -0.18
CA PHE A 100 0.99 5.85 -0.06
C PHE A 100 1.50 6.95 -0.99
N TYR A 101 2.29 7.87 -0.41
CA TYR A 101 3.00 8.92 -1.13
C TYR A 101 4.47 8.88 -0.73
N ASP A 102 5.37 8.82 -1.72
CA ASP A 102 6.82 8.86 -1.50
C ASP A 102 7.31 7.75 -0.54
N CYS A 103 6.68 6.57 -0.60
CA CYS A 103 6.92 5.48 0.34
C CYS A 103 7.76 4.34 -0.25
N LEU A 104 8.45 3.61 0.63
CA LEU A 104 9.08 2.33 0.29
C LEU A 104 8.14 1.19 0.69
N VAL A 105 7.47 0.57 -0.28
CA VAL A 105 6.41 -0.45 -0.06
C VAL A 105 6.84 -1.84 -0.58
N SER A 106 8.11 -1.97 -0.99
CA SER A 106 8.66 -3.20 -1.59
C SER A 106 8.47 -4.45 -0.72
N ASP A 107 8.39 -5.60 -1.38
CA ASP A 107 8.18 -6.94 -0.81
C ASP A 107 6.87 -7.10 -0.02
N SER A 108 5.95 -6.14 -0.11
CA SER A 108 4.61 -6.24 0.49
C SER A 108 3.67 -7.13 -0.32
N SER A 109 2.58 -7.57 0.31
CA SER A 109 1.54 -8.35 -0.36
C SER A 109 0.18 -7.66 -0.28
N PHE A 110 -0.43 -7.44 -1.44
CA PHE A 110 -1.82 -7.03 -1.64
C PHE A 110 -2.64 -8.15 -2.32
N TYR A 111 -2.14 -9.39 -2.25
CA TYR A 111 -2.74 -10.56 -2.91
C TYR A 111 -4.23 -10.71 -2.61
N GLY A 112 -5.05 -10.81 -3.66
CA GLY A 112 -6.49 -11.08 -3.55
C GLY A 112 -7.32 -9.94 -2.97
N LEU A 113 -6.74 -8.76 -2.75
CA LEU A 113 -7.46 -7.61 -2.22
C LEU A 113 -8.28 -6.91 -3.30
N SER A 114 -9.48 -6.46 -2.95
CA SER A 114 -10.25 -5.51 -3.74
C SER A 114 -10.12 -4.15 -3.09
N LEU A 115 -9.32 -3.28 -3.69
CA LEU A 115 -9.01 -1.92 -3.28
C LEU A 115 -9.10 -1.01 -4.51
N PRO A 116 -10.32 -0.77 -5.05
CA PRO A 116 -10.50 0.22 -6.10
C PRO A 116 -9.99 1.58 -5.62
N ASP A 117 -9.48 2.37 -6.55
CA ASP A 117 -8.92 3.70 -6.31
C ASP A 117 -7.69 3.73 -5.38
N LEU A 118 -7.02 2.59 -5.12
CA LEU A 118 -5.78 2.54 -4.31
C LEU A 118 -4.77 3.59 -4.81
N LEU A 119 -4.20 4.36 -3.88
CA LEU A 119 -3.21 5.38 -4.19
C LEU A 119 -1.82 4.91 -3.74
N MET A 120 -0.90 4.79 -4.69
CA MET A 120 0.52 4.52 -4.46
C MET A 120 1.33 5.34 -5.48
N GLU A 121 1.61 6.58 -5.10
CA GLU A 121 2.23 7.59 -5.96
C GLU A 121 3.68 7.86 -5.52
N SER A 122 4.59 7.98 -6.49
CA SER A 122 6.02 8.25 -6.25
C SER A 122 6.69 7.24 -5.32
N CYS A 123 6.23 5.98 -5.33
CA CYS A 123 6.68 4.94 -4.41
C CYS A 123 7.76 4.04 -5.03
N VAL A 124 8.45 3.29 -4.16
CA VAL A 124 9.27 2.13 -4.56
C VAL A 124 8.57 0.86 -4.12
N ALA A 125 7.86 0.24 -5.06
CA ALA A 125 6.97 -0.89 -4.85
C ALA A 125 7.47 -2.11 -5.64
N ARG A 126 8.72 -2.51 -5.39
CA ARG A 126 9.39 -3.63 -6.05
C ARG A 126 9.05 -4.96 -5.38
N GLY A 127 8.88 -6.03 -6.16
CA GLY A 127 8.56 -7.35 -5.61
C GLY A 127 7.23 -7.43 -4.87
N VAL A 128 6.31 -6.49 -5.12
CA VAL A 128 5.00 -6.45 -4.47
C VAL A 128 4.04 -7.40 -5.16
N ASP A 129 3.26 -8.16 -4.39
CA ASP A 129 2.28 -9.10 -4.91
C ASP A 129 0.88 -8.46 -5.06
N PHE A 130 0.46 -8.19 -6.29
CA PHE A 130 -0.88 -7.67 -6.64
C PHE A 130 -1.77 -8.73 -7.30
N ARG A 131 -1.38 -10.00 -7.31
CA ARG A 131 -2.11 -11.05 -8.05
C ARG A 131 -3.51 -11.25 -7.48
N THR A 132 -4.45 -11.62 -8.35
CA THR A 132 -5.86 -11.93 -8.01
C THR A 132 -6.64 -10.75 -7.38
N GLY A 133 -6.07 -9.55 -7.39
CA GLY A 133 -6.66 -8.36 -6.78
C GLY A 133 -7.49 -7.51 -7.75
N ASP A 134 -8.26 -6.59 -7.18
CA ASP A 134 -8.98 -5.54 -7.90
C ASP A 134 -8.46 -4.18 -7.46
N PHE A 135 -7.69 -3.56 -8.37
CA PHE A 135 -7.11 -2.22 -8.23
C PHE A 135 -7.58 -1.34 -9.38
N SER A 136 -8.85 -1.49 -9.77
CA SER A 136 -9.46 -0.60 -10.75
C SER A 136 -9.37 0.86 -10.32
N ASN A 137 -9.06 1.73 -11.26
CA ASN A 137 -8.81 3.17 -11.08
C ASN A 137 -7.68 3.53 -10.09
N ALA A 138 -6.81 2.58 -9.73
CA ALA A 138 -5.68 2.87 -8.86
C ALA A 138 -4.75 3.95 -9.46
N ASN A 139 -4.20 4.81 -8.60
CA ASN A 139 -3.14 5.74 -8.96
C ASN A 139 -1.79 5.10 -8.64
N PHE A 140 -1.05 4.76 -9.68
CA PHE A 140 0.28 4.15 -9.64
C PHE A 140 1.34 5.05 -10.28
N GLN A 141 1.05 6.35 -10.39
CA GLN A 141 1.94 7.29 -11.05
C GLN A 141 3.30 7.39 -10.35
N HIS A 142 4.36 7.55 -11.14
CA HIS A 142 5.73 7.75 -10.65
C HIS A 142 6.29 6.60 -9.78
N THR A 143 5.66 5.42 -9.76
CA THR A 143 6.06 4.29 -8.91
C THR A 143 6.93 3.29 -9.66
N ASP A 144 8.00 2.81 -9.01
CA ASP A 144 8.86 1.70 -9.48
C ASP A 144 8.24 0.36 -9.07
N PHE A 145 7.85 -0.45 -10.06
CA PHE A 145 7.23 -1.77 -9.90
C PHE A 145 8.17 -2.93 -10.20
N GLY A 146 9.48 -2.72 -10.19
CA GLY A 146 10.46 -3.73 -10.55
C GLY A 146 10.25 -5.06 -9.83
N ARG A 147 9.97 -6.12 -10.62
CA ARG A 147 9.70 -7.50 -10.17
C ARG A 147 8.39 -7.68 -9.39
N SER A 148 7.50 -6.70 -9.40
CA SER A 148 6.16 -6.84 -8.82
C SER A 148 5.30 -7.76 -9.68
N LEU A 149 4.36 -8.44 -9.02
CA LEU A 149 3.60 -9.53 -9.61
C LEU A 149 2.17 -9.09 -9.90
N PHE A 150 1.80 -9.09 -11.18
CA PHE A 150 0.45 -8.86 -11.66
C PHE A 150 -0.02 -10.08 -12.45
N ALA A 151 -1.05 -10.78 -11.95
CA ALA A 151 -1.63 -11.94 -12.60
C ALA A 151 -3.05 -12.13 -12.08
N ASP A 152 -4.01 -12.33 -12.98
CA ASP A 152 -5.44 -12.33 -12.67
C ASP A 152 -5.89 -11.05 -11.94
N THR A 153 -5.25 -9.91 -12.25
CA THR A 153 -5.48 -8.63 -11.57
C THR A 153 -6.38 -7.71 -12.42
N ASN A 154 -7.39 -7.11 -11.79
CA ASN A 154 -8.19 -6.05 -12.41
C ASN A 154 -7.47 -4.70 -12.24
N LEU A 155 -7.05 -4.12 -13.36
CA LEU A 155 -6.33 -2.85 -13.45
C LEU A 155 -7.08 -1.85 -14.34
N GLN A 156 -8.39 -2.05 -14.54
CA GLN A 156 -9.19 -1.17 -15.39
C GLN A 156 -9.11 0.28 -14.91
N GLY A 157 -8.77 1.20 -15.82
CA GLY A 157 -8.66 2.62 -15.49
C GLY A 157 -7.47 3.00 -14.61
N ALA A 158 -6.63 2.04 -14.17
CA ALA A 158 -5.46 2.33 -13.36
C ALA A 158 -4.46 3.21 -14.12
N ASP A 159 -3.82 4.12 -13.41
CA ASP A 159 -2.93 5.13 -13.97
C ASP A 159 -1.46 4.79 -13.65
N PHE A 160 -0.75 4.27 -14.64
CA PHE A 160 0.68 3.97 -14.58
C PHE A 160 1.52 5.05 -15.29
N SER A 161 1.01 6.28 -15.44
CA SER A 161 1.80 7.37 -16.05
C SER A 161 3.06 7.64 -15.22
N ASN A 162 4.22 7.72 -15.88
CA ASN A 162 5.55 7.79 -15.27
C ASN A 162 5.92 6.61 -14.33
N ALA A 163 5.15 5.53 -14.30
CA ALA A 163 5.54 4.31 -13.60
C ALA A 163 6.64 3.59 -14.39
N THR A 164 7.50 2.85 -13.68
CA THR A 164 8.66 2.19 -14.29
C THR A 164 8.75 0.73 -13.86
N ASP A 165 9.47 -0.07 -14.66
CA ASP A 165 9.83 -1.45 -14.36
C ASP A 165 8.66 -2.40 -14.01
N PHE A 166 7.44 -2.04 -14.39
CA PHE A 166 6.30 -2.96 -14.35
C PHE A 166 6.45 -4.06 -15.40
N ASP A 167 6.03 -5.26 -15.04
CA ASP A 167 5.90 -6.42 -15.93
C ASP A 167 4.47 -6.94 -15.82
N ILE A 168 3.64 -6.58 -16.80
CA ILE A 168 2.21 -6.84 -16.79
C ILE A 168 1.86 -7.57 -18.08
N ASP A 169 1.49 -8.83 -17.95
CA ASP A 169 0.95 -9.62 -19.05
C ASP A 169 -0.49 -9.19 -19.36
N ILE A 170 -0.71 -8.72 -20.60
CA ILE A 170 -1.99 -8.21 -21.06
C ILE A 170 -3.06 -9.31 -21.24
N PHE A 171 -2.67 -10.59 -21.27
CA PHE A 171 -3.61 -11.71 -21.42
C PHE A 171 -4.17 -12.19 -20.08
N SER A 172 -3.42 -12.00 -19.00
CA SER A 172 -3.82 -12.43 -17.65
C SER A 172 -4.35 -11.31 -16.76
N ASN A 173 -4.39 -10.05 -17.24
CA ASN A 173 -4.85 -8.89 -16.46
C ASN A 173 -5.89 -8.07 -17.25
N ASP A 174 -6.86 -7.43 -16.56
CA ASP A 174 -7.81 -6.52 -17.23
C ASP A 174 -7.28 -5.08 -17.21
N LEU A 175 -6.84 -4.60 -18.36
CA LEU A 175 -6.21 -3.29 -18.55
C LEU A 175 -7.10 -2.27 -19.27
N LYS A 176 -8.41 -2.52 -19.42
CA LYS A 176 -9.27 -1.58 -20.17
C LYS A 176 -9.18 -0.18 -19.57
N LYS A 177 -8.88 0.80 -20.42
CA LYS A 177 -8.71 2.22 -20.06
C LYS A 177 -7.58 2.52 -19.08
N ALA A 178 -6.72 1.54 -18.75
CA ALA A 178 -5.51 1.81 -18.01
C ALA A 178 -4.61 2.78 -18.80
N LYS A 179 -3.90 3.66 -18.10
CA LYS A 179 -3.04 4.68 -18.69
C LYS A 179 -1.58 4.28 -18.51
N PHE A 180 -0.81 4.41 -19.58
CA PHE A 180 0.62 4.14 -19.61
C PHE A 180 1.31 5.20 -20.44
N ASP A 181 2.56 5.51 -20.09
CA ASP A 181 3.40 6.35 -20.94
C ASP A 181 3.77 5.61 -22.22
N ARG A 182 3.84 6.35 -23.33
CA ARG A 182 4.08 5.78 -24.66
C ARG A 182 5.30 4.86 -24.73
N PHE A 183 6.40 5.25 -24.10
CA PHE A 183 7.66 4.51 -24.17
C PHE A 183 7.69 3.34 -23.20
N GLU A 184 7.19 3.51 -21.97
CA GLU A 184 7.11 2.42 -21.00
C GLU A 184 6.05 1.37 -21.38
N ALA A 185 4.99 1.76 -22.09
CA ALA A 185 3.96 0.85 -22.61
C ALA A 185 4.53 -0.25 -23.53
N ILE A 186 5.74 -0.07 -24.08
CA ILE A 186 6.44 -1.11 -24.85
C ILE A 186 6.63 -2.38 -24.02
N ARG A 187 6.80 -2.26 -22.69
CA ARG A 187 6.94 -3.42 -21.79
C ARG A 187 5.72 -4.35 -21.82
N LEU A 188 4.53 -3.83 -22.09
CA LEU A 188 3.31 -4.62 -22.20
C LEU A 188 3.35 -5.61 -23.38
N LEU A 189 4.18 -5.33 -24.39
CA LEU A 189 4.37 -6.21 -25.54
C LEU A 189 5.30 -7.39 -25.22
N GLY A 190 5.96 -7.41 -24.06
CA GLY A 190 6.91 -8.46 -23.67
C GLY A 190 6.30 -9.86 -23.64
N CYS A 191 4.98 -9.95 -23.38
CA CYS A 191 4.23 -11.21 -23.40
C CYS A 191 4.01 -11.80 -24.80
N LEU A 192 4.30 -11.06 -25.88
CA LEU A 192 4.00 -11.47 -27.26
C LEU A 192 5.13 -12.26 -27.93
N GLU A 193 6.30 -12.39 -27.30
CA GLU A 193 7.49 -13.04 -27.87
C GLU A 193 7.90 -12.47 -29.25
N ILE A 194 7.73 -11.16 -29.44
CA ILE A 194 8.03 -10.46 -30.70
C ILE A 194 9.36 -9.69 -30.64
N GLU A 195 9.97 -9.47 -31.81
CA GLU A 195 11.13 -8.59 -31.97
C GLU A 195 10.67 -7.14 -32.20
N LEU A 196 11.17 -6.21 -31.38
CA LEU A 196 10.95 -4.77 -31.55
C LEU A 196 12.12 -4.18 -32.34
N VAL A 197 11.82 -3.31 -33.30
CA VAL A 197 12.79 -2.64 -34.20
C VAL A 197 12.79 -1.13 -34.04
#